data_AF-A0A022PTP8-F1
#
_entry.id   AF-A0A022PTP8-F1
#
_cell.length_a   1.000
_cell.length_b   1.000
_cell.length_c   1.000
_cell.angle_alpha   90.00
_cell.angle_beta   90.00
_cell.angle_gamma   90.00
#
_symmetry.space_group_name_H-M   'P 1'
#
loop_
_entity.id
_entity.type
_entity.pdbx_description
1 polymer ?
#
loop_
_entity_poly.entity_id
_entity_poly.type
_entity_poly.pdbx_seq_one_letter_code
_entity_poly.pdbx_strand_id
1 'polypeptide(L)'
;MYESLKPQKELQELIDSMVGTLRSMSKKTNGRFVSVDLHVEMLTETSCKLLESGGRNRRWCYNSEKIGEFLKKIGFHEDTSVYLTQTGWDTSLNALRNVFPNTFTK
;
A
#
# COMPACT_ATOMS: atom_id res chain seq x y z
N MET A 1 -4.22 -19.02 -16.00
CA MET A 1 -2.98 -19.30 -16.75
C MET A 1 -2.17 -18.01 -16.77
N TYR A 2 -1.25 -17.83 -15.82
CA TYR A 2 -0.35 -16.65 -15.76
C TYR A 2 1.12 -17.06 -15.58
N GLU A 3 1.41 -18.34 -15.34
CA GLU A 3 2.77 -18.86 -15.13
C GLU A 3 3.69 -18.72 -16.35
N SER A 4 3.11 -18.58 -17.55
CA SER A 4 3.85 -18.31 -18.78
C SER A 4 4.28 -16.84 -18.92
N LEU A 5 3.67 -15.92 -18.16
CA LEU A 5 4.09 -14.52 -18.14
C LEU A 5 5.29 -14.37 -17.23
N LYS A 6 6.47 -14.30 -17.84
CA LYS A 6 7.72 -14.00 -17.14
C LYS A 6 8.23 -12.62 -17.56
N PRO A 7 8.73 -11.82 -16.63
CA PRO A 7 9.45 -10.60 -16.96
C PRO A 7 10.62 -10.90 -17.90
N GLN A 8 10.92 -9.97 -18.80
CA GLN A 8 12.19 -9.98 -19.52
C GLN A 8 13.35 -9.89 -18.52
N LYS A 9 14.55 -10.32 -18.92
CA LYS A 9 15.71 -10.41 -18.02
C LYS A 9 16.04 -9.08 -17.37
N GLU A 10 16.04 -8.00 -18.15
CA GLU A 10 16.32 -6.64 -17.68
C GLU A 10 15.28 -6.18 -16.65
N LEU A 11 14.00 -6.50 -16.89
CA LEU A 11 12.92 -6.19 -15.97
C LEU A 11 13.03 -7.01 -14.68
N GLN A 12 13.44 -8.28 -14.78
CA GLN A 12 13.66 -9.15 -13.62
C GLN A 12 14.79 -8.61 -12.73
N GLU A 13 15.91 -8.19 -13.32
CA GLU A 13 17.04 -7.60 -12.58
C GLU A 13 16.62 -6.31 -11.85
N LEU A 14 15.77 -5.48 -12.49
CA LEU A 14 15.20 -4.30 -11.84
C LEU A 14 14.28 -4.68 -10.66
N ILE A 15 13.39 -5.66 -10.84
CA ILE A 15 12.50 -6.15 -9.79
C ILE A 15 13.32 -6.66 -8.60
N ASP A 16 14.35 -7.47 -8.85
CA ASP A 16 15.20 -8.05 -7.80
C ASP A 16 15.96 -6.96 -7.02
N SER A 17 16.46 -5.94 -7.72
CA SER A 17 17.09 -4.77 -7.11
C SER A 17 16.12 -3.96 -6.24
N MET A 18 14.90 -3.71 -6.73
CA MET A 18 13.85 -3.00 -5.99
C MET A 18 13.45 -3.79 -4.73
N VAL A 19 13.20 -5.09 -4.87
CA VAL A 19 12.85 -5.97 -3.74
C VAL A 19 14.01 -6.06 -2.73
N GLY A 20 15.26 -6.16 -3.21
CA GLY A 20 16.45 -6.16 -2.36
C GLY A 20 16.56 -4.87 -1.54
N THR A 21 16.33 -3.72 -2.18
CA THR A 21 16.32 -2.41 -1.52
C THR A 21 15.23 -2.35 -0.45
N LEU A 22 13.98 -2.71 -0.77
CA LEU A 22 12.87 -2.73 0.18
C LEU A 22 13.14 -3.66 1.37
N ARG A 23 13.69 -4.86 1.13
CA ARG A 23 14.11 -5.78 2.20
C ARG A 23 15.19 -5.16 3.09
N SER A 24 16.17 -4.49 2.50
CA SER A 24 17.26 -3.85 3.23
C SER A 24 16.80 -2.67 4.09
N MET A 25 15.72 -1.98 3.69
CA MET A 25 15.10 -0.90 4.47
C MET A 25 14.19 -1.45 5.59
N SER A 26 13.74 -2.69 5.45
CA SER A 26 12.81 -3.37 6.36
C SER A 26 13.51 -4.22 7.42
N LYS A 27 14.67 -3.80 7.93
CA LYS A 27 15.47 -4.61 8.87
C LYS A 27 14.72 -4.95 10.15
N LYS A 28 13.91 -4.01 10.66
CA LYS A 28 13.10 -4.19 11.87
C LYS A 28 12.10 -5.35 11.77
N THR A 29 11.68 -5.70 10.56
CA THR A 29 10.71 -6.77 10.28
C THR A 29 11.34 -7.99 9.62
N ASN A 30 12.66 -8.18 9.76
CA ASN A 30 13.42 -9.25 9.08
C ASN A 30 13.27 -9.20 7.55
N GLY A 31 13.28 -7.99 6.98
CA GLY A 31 13.15 -7.80 5.54
C GLY A 31 11.73 -7.96 5.01
N ARG A 32 10.73 -8.18 5.86
CA ARG A 32 9.32 -8.28 5.45
C ARG A 32 8.72 -6.91 5.25
N PHE A 33 8.07 -6.72 4.11
CA PHE A 33 7.32 -5.51 3.80
C PHE A 33 5.98 -5.90 3.16
N VAL A 34 5.02 -4.98 3.17
CA VAL A 34 3.74 -5.14 2.47
C VAL A 34 3.68 -4.17 1.31
N SER A 35 3.21 -4.64 0.15
CA SER A 35 2.92 -3.78 -0.99
C SER A 35 1.43 -3.51 -1.05
N VAL A 36 1.04 -2.25 -1.20
CA VAL A 36 -0.35 -1.83 -1.40
C VAL A 36 -0.44 -1.22 -2.79
N ASP A 37 -1.27 -1.82 -3.63
CA ASP A 37 -1.60 -1.23 -4.91
C ASP A 37 -2.54 -0.04 -4.68
N LEU A 38 -2.04 1.17 -4.93
CA LEU A 38 -2.74 2.40 -4.59
C LEU A 38 -2.53 3.45 -5.66
N HIS A 39 -3.64 4.03 -6.12
CA HIS A 39 -3.67 5.23 -6.93
C HIS A 39 -4.34 6.36 -6.14
N VAL A 40 -3.67 7.50 -5.97
CA VAL A 40 -4.20 8.64 -5.18
C VAL A 40 -5.50 9.21 -5.74
N GLU A 41 -5.74 9.06 -7.04
CA GLU A 41 -7.02 9.39 -7.67
C GLU A 41 -8.20 8.59 -7.08
N MET A 42 -7.93 7.37 -6.59
CA MET A 42 -8.90 6.53 -5.89
C MET A 42 -9.11 6.93 -4.42
N LEU A 43 -8.38 7.94 -3.91
CA LEU A 43 -8.59 8.48 -2.56
C LEU A 43 -9.60 9.65 -2.55
N THR A 44 -10.13 10.03 -3.71
CA THR A 44 -11.08 11.15 -3.87
C THR A 44 -12.52 10.75 -3.52
N GLU A 45 -13.37 11.72 -3.19
CA GLU A 45 -14.77 11.47 -2.78
C GLU A 45 -15.64 10.72 -3.81
N THR A 46 -15.24 10.75 -5.08
CA THR A 46 -15.92 10.03 -6.17
C THR A 46 -15.70 8.52 -6.10
N SER A 47 -14.67 8.05 -5.40
CA SER A 47 -14.37 6.62 -5.19
C SER A 47 -15.18 5.99 -4.05
N CYS A 48 -15.92 6.79 -3.27
CA CYS A 48 -16.60 6.30 -2.09
C CYS A 48 -17.78 5.38 -2.46
N LYS A 49 -17.74 4.13 -1.98
CA LYS A 49 -18.83 3.18 -2.18
C LYS A 49 -19.96 3.49 -1.20
N LEU A 50 -21.20 3.55 -1.71
CA LEU A 50 -22.38 3.47 -0.85
C LEU A 50 -22.51 2.03 -0.37
N LEU A 51 -22.30 1.79 0.91
CA LEU A 51 -22.62 0.52 1.55
C LEU A 51 -24.04 0.63 2.10
N GLU A 52 -24.96 -0.15 1.53
CA GLU A 52 -26.25 -0.41 2.14
C GLU A 52 -26.07 -1.41 3.29
N SER A 53 -26.32 -0.98 4.52
CA SER A 53 -26.38 -1.88 5.67
C SER A 53 -27.50 -1.43 6.61
N GLY A 54 -28.53 -2.26 6.73
CA GLY A 54 -29.61 -2.09 7.71
C GLY A 54 -30.43 -0.81 7.56
N GLY A 55 -30.69 -0.35 6.32
CA GLY A 55 -31.54 0.83 6.07
C GLY A 55 -30.87 2.18 6.31
N ARG A 56 -29.55 2.22 6.51
CA ARG A 56 -28.76 3.46 6.52
C ARG A 56 -27.73 3.43 5.39
N ASN A 57 -27.77 4.43 4.52
CA ASN A 57 -26.73 4.62 3.51
C ASN A 57 -25.45 5.11 4.20
N ARG A 58 -24.44 4.25 4.32
CA ARG A 58 -23.10 4.63 4.80
C ARG A 58 -22.18 4.79 3.59
N ARG A 59 -21.63 6.00 3.42
CA ARG A 59 -20.62 6.29 2.41
C ARG A 59 -19.26 5.79 2.93
N TRP A 60 -18.70 4.76 2.31
CA TRP A 60 -17.38 4.21 2.62
C TRP A 60 -16.36 4.76 1.63
N CYS A 61 -15.55 5.70 2.10
CA CYS A 61 -14.45 6.27 1.34
C CYS A 61 -13.16 5.53 1.71
N TYR A 62 -12.40 5.11 0.70
CA TYR A 62 -11.04 4.62 0.93
C TYR A 62 -10.12 5.84 1.03
N ASN A 63 -9.64 6.13 2.24
CA ASN A 63 -8.61 7.14 2.47
C ASN A 63 -7.35 6.47 3.05
N SER A 64 -6.23 7.19 3.05
CA SER A 64 -4.94 6.70 3.56
C SER A 64 -4.97 6.27 5.03
N GLU A 65 -5.79 6.93 5.85
CA GLU A 65 -6.03 6.56 7.25
C GLU A 65 -6.70 5.18 7.37
N LYS A 66 -7.76 4.92 6.59
CA LYS A 66 -8.48 3.63 6.57
C LYS A 66 -7.61 2.48 6.07
N ILE A 67 -6.69 2.74 5.16
CA ILE A 67 -5.68 1.75 4.77
C ILE A 67 -4.79 1.42 5.98
N GLY A 68 -4.33 2.45 6.71
CA GLY A 68 -3.53 2.27 7.91
C GLY A 68 -4.26 1.49 9.01
N GLU A 69 -5.51 1.85 9.30
CA GLU A 69 -6.38 1.14 10.25
C GLU A 69 -6.60 -0.32 9.83
N PHE A 70 -6.84 -0.58 8.54
CA PHE A 70 -7.04 -1.92 8.02
C PHE A 70 -5.79 -2.78 8.19
N LEU A 71 -4.61 -2.27 7.81
CA LEU A 71 -3.35 -2.98 7.97
C LEU A 71 -3.06 -3.31 9.44
N LYS A 72 -3.30 -2.35 10.36
CA LYS A 72 -3.21 -2.60 11.80
C LYS A 72 -4.18 -3.70 12.25
N LYS A 73 -5.44 -3.65 11.80
CA LYS A 73 -6.48 -4.61 12.19
C LYS A 73 -6.15 -6.05 11.77
N ILE A 74 -5.48 -6.24 10.64
CA ILE A 74 -5.06 -7.57 10.16
C ILE A 74 -3.71 -8.03 10.74
N GLY A 75 -3.09 -7.23 11.62
CA GLY A 75 -1.93 -7.63 12.42
C GLY A 75 -0.59 -7.02 12.00
N PHE A 76 -0.55 -6.01 11.12
CA PHE A 76 0.69 -5.31 10.83
C PHE A 76 1.04 -4.30 11.94
N HIS A 77 2.28 -4.34 12.41
CA HIS A 77 2.83 -3.42 13.40
C HIS A 77 3.32 -2.12 12.74
N GLU A 78 3.37 -1.02 13.48
CA GLU A 78 3.79 0.31 12.98
C GLU A 78 5.19 0.32 12.36
N ASP A 79 6.09 -0.56 12.83
CA ASP A 79 7.43 -0.73 12.26
C ASP A 79 7.45 -1.43 10.89
N THR A 80 6.31 -1.96 10.43
CA THR A 80 6.18 -2.61 9.12
C THR A 80 6.45 -1.60 8.01
N SER A 81 7.37 -1.97 7.11
CA SER A 81 7.57 -1.21 5.89
C SER A 81 6.41 -1.42 4.92
N VAL A 82 5.85 -0.32 4.43
CA VAL A 82 4.76 -0.31 3.45
C VAL A 82 5.28 0.27 2.15
N TYR A 83 5.07 -0.43 1.04
CA TYR A 83 5.40 0.05 -0.30
C TYR A 83 4.13 0.33 -1.08
N LEU A 84 4.00 1.52 -1.66
CA LEU A 84 2.85 1.96 -2.44
C LEU A 84 3.22 1.99 -3.92
N THR A 85 2.38 1.41 -4.77
CA THR A 85 2.58 1.42 -6.24
C THR A 85 2.35 2.79 -6.87
N GLN A 86 1.77 3.73 -6.12
CA GLN A 86 1.65 5.14 -6.44
C GLN A 86 3.00 5.70 -6.85
N THR A 87 3.03 6.44 -7.97
CA THR A 87 4.21 7.17 -8.40
C THR A 87 4.33 8.47 -7.61
N GLY A 88 5.45 8.64 -6.92
CA GLY A 88 5.76 9.84 -6.15
C GLY A 88 4.94 10.01 -4.86
N TRP A 89 5.43 10.89 -4.00
CA TRP A 89 4.76 11.20 -2.74
C TRP A 89 3.64 12.23 -2.92
N ASP A 90 2.46 11.93 -2.39
CA ASP A 90 1.33 12.86 -2.31
C ASP A 90 0.95 13.12 -0.84
N THR A 91 0.54 14.35 -0.53
CA THR A 91 0.20 14.75 0.85
C THR A 91 -1.00 14.01 1.42
N SER A 92 -1.89 13.49 0.59
CA SER A 92 -2.99 12.61 1.00
C SER A 92 -2.49 11.32 1.68
N LEU A 93 -1.24 10.90 1.43
CA LEU A 93 -0.63 9.71 2.03
C LEU A 93 -0.04 9.95 3.43
N ASN A 94 -0.01 11.21 3.89
CA ASN A 94 0.59 11.55 5.19
C ASN A 94 -0.07 10.81 6.35
N ALA A 95 -1.40 10.60 6.32
CA ALA A 95 -2.08 9.85 7.38
C ALA A 95 -1.61 8.39 7.45
N LEU A 96 -1.33 7.74 6.30
CA LEU A 96 -0.75 6.40 6.29
C LEU A 96 0.66 6.39 6.86
N ARG A 97 1.49 7.39 6.52
CA ARG A 97 2.85 7.53 7.06
C ARG A 97 2.87 7.76 8.57
N ASN A 98 1.87 8.44 9.12
CA ASN A 98 1.74 8.63 10.56
C ASN A 98 1.49 7.29 11.29
N VAL A 99 0.83 6.33 10.63
CA VAL A 99 0.58 4.99 11.17
C VAL A 99 1.75 4.05 10.91
N PHE A 100 2.36 4.13 9.73
CA PHE A 100 3.51 3.33 9.30
C PHE A 100 4.63 4.26 8.81
N PRO A 101 5.54 4.71 9.69
CA PRO A 101 6.58 5.68 9.34
C PRO A 101 7.49 5.24 8.18
N ASN A 102 7.65 3.92 8.01
CA ASN A 102 8.42 3.29 6.93
C ASN A 102 7.55 3.07 5.67
N THR A 103 6.81 4.10 5.24
CA THR A 103 6.03 4.06 4.00
C THR A 103 6.83 4.65 2.84
N PHE A 104 6.91 3.93 1.73
CA PHE A 104 7.62 4.29 0.51
C PHE A 104 6.68 4.25 -0.70
N THR A 105 6.94 5.10 -1.69
CA THR A 105 6.23 5.10 -2.99
C THR A 105 7.16 4.63 -4.09
N LYS A 106 6.59 4.26 -5.24
CA LYS A 106 7.34 4.06 -6.48
C LYS A 106 7.91 5.39 -6.98
#